data_AF-A0A1J0W269-F1
#
_entry.id   AF-A0A1J0W269-F1
#
_cell.length_a   1.000
_cell.length_b   1.000
_cell.length_c   1.000
_cell.angle_alpha   90.00
_cell.angle_beta   90.00
_cell.angle_gamma   90.00
#
_symmetry.space_group_name_H-M   'P 1'
#
loop_
_entity.id
_entity.type
_entity.pdbx_description
1 polymer ?
#
loop_
_entity_poly.entity_id
_entity_poly.type
_entity_poly.pdbx_seq_one_letter_code
_entity_poly.pdbx_strand_id
1 'polypeptide(L)'
;MSTRARPATVRTAAVVVTVGAATLLGPVGQAFADVEPGPYTSTTWSSGIVLLQRDARVEGGDLVLIGRYPIHSTPDGGYVDLFPGHRVVLISDGHGGYTGPAYMGGVEVGAITLTPQR
;
A
#
# COMPACT_ATOMS: atom_id res chain seq x y z
N MET A 1 38.22 18.36 -49.64
CA MET A 1 38.72 17.21 -48.86
C MET A 1 38.76 17.59 -47.39
N SER A 2 38.37 16.66 -46.51
CA SER A 2 38.41 16.63 -45.04
C SER A 2 37.37 17.46 -44.24
N THR A 3 36.57 16.71 -43.48
CA THR A 3 35.69 17.05 -42.37
C THR A 3 36.49 17.20 -41.06
N ARG A 4 36.05 18.05 -40.12
CA ARG A 4 36.11 17.70 -38.68
C ARG A 4 35.16 18.52 -37.80
N ALA A 5 34.60 17.82 -36.83
CA ALA A 5 33.58 18.24 -35.88
C ALA A 5 34.11 19.11 -34.72
N ARG A 6 33.15 19.74 -34.02
CA ARG A 6 33.24 20.72 -32.90
C ARG A 6 33.98 20.19 -31.65
N PRO A 7 34.26 21.09 -30.68
CA PRO A 7 33.66 20.88 -29.36
C PRO A 7 33.04 22.14 -28.73
N ALA A 8 32.14 21.89 -27.77
CA ALA A 8 31.28 22.83 -27.07
C ALA A 8 32.00 23.64 -25.98
N THR A 9 31.46 24.80 -25.61
CA THR A 9 31.66 25.34 -24.26
C THR A 9 30.40 26.04 -23.77
N VAL A 10 29.87 25.48 -22.69
CA VAL A 10 28.65 25.80 -21.97
C VAL A 10 28.83 27.14 -21.23
N ARG A 11 27.90 28.09 -21.39
CA ARG A 11 27.82 29.28 -20.53
C ARG A 11 26.60 29.16 -19.62
N THR A 12 26.90 28.78 -18.39
CA THR A 12 26.04 28.66 -17.22
C THR A 12 25.27 29.96 -16.97
N ALA A 13 23.93 29.91 -17.04
CA ALA A 13 23.07 30.97 -16.54
C ALA A 13 22.67 30.60 -15.10
N ALA A 14 23.03 31.47 -14.15
CA ALA A 14 22.70 31.30 -12.74
C ALA A 14 21.19 31.51 -12.54
N VAL A 15 20.48 30.47 -12.08
CA VAL A 15 19.09 30.58 -11.65
C VAL A 15 19.09 30.93 -10.17
N VAL A 16 18.64 32.14 -9.84
CA VAL A 16 18.34 32.54 -8.46
C VAL A 16 17.02 31.86 -8.08
N VAL A 17 17.10 30.76 -7.33
CA VAL A 17 15.92 30.12 -6.72
C VAL A 17 15.67 30.81 -5.38
N THR A 18 14.68 31.70 -5.36
CA THR A 18 14.12 32.24 -4.11
C THR A 18 13.39 31.12 -3.37
N VAL A 19 13.98 30.64 -2.27
CA VAL A 19 13.35 29.72 -1.32
C VAL A 19 12.29 30.50 -0.55
N GLY A 20 11.04 30.41 -1.01
CA GLY A 20 9.89 30.87 -0.25
C GLY A 20 9.55 29.84 0.83
N ALA A 21 9.99 30.10 2.06
CA ALA A 21 9.55 29.36 3.24
C ALA A 21 8.10 29.75 3.58
N ALA A 22 7.13 29.03 3.01
CA ALA A 22 5.76 29.05 3.50
C ALA A 22 5.58 27.95 4.55
N THR A 23 5.82 28.29 5.81
CA THR A 23 5.41 27.47 6.96
C THR A 23 3.89 27.45 7.05
N LEU A 24 3.24 26.52 6.35
CA LEU A 24 1.85 26.18 6.58
C LEU A 24 1.79 25.20 7.75
N LEU A 25 1.77 25.75 8.97
CA LEU A 25 1.39 25.03 10.18
C LEU A 25 -0.13 24.83 10.20
N GLY A 26 -0.60 23.88 9.41
CA GLY A 26 -1.84 23.15 9.70
C GLY A 26 -1.44 21.72 10.09
N PRO A 27 -2.21 21.00 10.92
CA PRO A 27 -1.95 19.57 11.09
C PRO A 27 -2.05 18.97 9.69
N VAL A 28 -0.93 18.50 9.15
CA VAL A 28 -0.90 17.70 7.93
C VAL A 28 -1.80 16.51 8.24
N GLY A 29 -3.04 16.55 7.75
CA GLY A 29 -3.93 15.42 7.86
C GLY A 29 -3.19 14.24 7.28
N GLN A 30 -2.87 13.25 8.12
CA GLN A 30 -2.20 12.04 7.68
C GLN A 30 -3.02 11.48 6.51
N ALA A 31 -2.41 11.41 5.33
CA ALA A 31 -3.03 10.72 4.21
C ALA A 31 -3.20 9.27 4.64
N PHE A 32 -4.46 8.83 4.75
CA PHE A 32 -4.79 7.44 4.93
C PHE A 32 -4.76 6.79 3.55
N ALA A 33 -3.99 5.73 3.38
CA ALA A 33 -4.03 4.95 2.16
C ALA A 33 -5.27 4.04 2.24
N ASP A 34 -6.27 4.30 1.40
CA ASP A 34 -7.36 3.36 1.26
C ASP A 34 -6.88 2.07 0.59
N VAL A 35 -7.51 0.96 0.97
CA VAL A 35 -7.30 -0.32 0.27
C VAL A 35 -8.01 -0.24 -1.08
N GLU A 36 -7.28 -0.50 -2.15
CA GLU A 36 -7.74 -0.35 -3.52
C GLU A 36 -8.93 -1.29 -3.79
N PRO A 37 -10.04 -0.79 -4.36
CA PRO A 37 -11.15 -1.64 -4.76
C PRO A 37 -10.75 -2.59 -5.90
N GLY A 38 -11.19 -3.84 -5.83
CA GLY A 38 -10.92 -4.81 -6.90
C GLY A 38 -10.99 -6.26 -6.47
N PRO A 39 -10.88 -7.20 -7.43
CA PRO A 39 -10.75 -8.62 -7.15
C PRO A 39 -9.31 -8.98 -6.72
N TYR A 40 -9.21 -9.88 -5.75
CA TYR A 40 -7.96 -10.32 -5.15
C TYR A 40 -7.97 -11.83 -4.92
N THR A 41 -6.79 -12.44 -5.00
CA THR A 41 -6.52 -13.74 -4.39
C THR A 41 -6.03 -13.51 -2.97
N SER A 42 -6.82 -13.93 -1.98
CA SER A 42 -6.44 -13.92 -0.57
C SER A 42 -5.71 -15.20 -0.21
N THR A 43 -4.47 -15.07 0.26
CA THR A 43 -3.66 -16.18 0.79
C THR A 43 -3.45 -15.98 2.28
N THR A 44 -3.80 -16.98 3.09
CA THR A 44 -3.55 -17.02 4.52
C THR A 44 -2.37 -17.91 4.81
N TRP A 45 -1.45 -17.40 5.62
CA TRP A 45 -0.20 -18.04 5.96
C TRP A 45 -0.12 -18.32 7.46
N SER A 46 0.53 -19.41 7.82
CA SER A 46 1.02 -19.63 9.19
C SER A 46 2.38 -20.29 9.14
N SER A 47 3.33 -19.79 9.92
CA SER A 47 4.70 -20.32 9.96
C SER A 47 5.36 -20.48 8.58
N GLY A 48 5.07 -19.57 7.64
CA GLY A 48 5.60 -19.59 6.27
C GLY A 48 4.93 -20.58 5.31
N ILE A 49 3.89 -21.30 5.75
CA ILE A 49 3.14 -22.26 4.92
C ILE A 49 1.77 -21.66 4.56
N VAL A 50 1.33 -21.88 3.32
CA VAL A 50 -0.04 -21.54 2.89
C VAL A 50 -1.04 -22.46 3.58
N LEU A 51 -1.92 -21.87 4.38
CA LEU A 51 -3.02 -22.61 5.02
C LEU A 51 -4.28 -22.61 4.15
N LEU A 52 -4.55 -21.49 3.48
CA LEU A 52 -5.74 -21.30 2.69
C LEU A 52 -5.49 -20.28 1.59
N GLN A 53 -6.00 -20.54 0.40
CA GLN A 53 -6.04 -19.59 -0.69
C GLN A 53 -7.46 -19.54 -1.24
N ARG A 54 -8.02 -18.34 -1.45
CA ARG A 54 -9.39 -18.14 -1.93
C ARG A 54 -9.55 -16.80 -2.64
N ASP A 55 -10.64 -16.67 -3.38
CA ASP A 55 -11.05 -15.38 -3.93
C ASP A 55 -11.47 -14.41 -2.82
N ALA A 56 -11.18 -13.15 -3.06
CA ALA A 56 -11.54 -12.01 -2.24
C ALA A 56 -11.85 -10.82 -3.16
N ARG A 57 -12.55 -9.83 -2.63
CA ARG A 57 -12.73 -8.55 -3.32
C ARG A 57 -12.83 -7.42 -2.31
N VAL A 58 -12.34 -6.25 -2.70
CA VAL A 58 -12.56 -5.02 -1.95
C VAL A 58 -13.66 -4.24 -2.66
N GLU A 59 -14.78 -4.01 -1.96
CA GLU A 59 -15.98 -3.43 -2.54
C GLU A 59 -16.67 -2.53 -1.52
N GLY A 60 -16.79 -1.23 -1.84
CA GLY A 60 -17.50 -0.28 -0.97
C GLY A 60 -16.86 -0.06 0.40
N GLY A 61 -15.53 -0.21 0.52
CA GLY A 61 -14.82 -0.11 1.79
C GLY A 61 -14.86 -1.39 2.63
N ASP A 62 -15.46 -2.47 2.12
CA ASP A 62 -15.44 -3.78 2.75
C ASP A 62 -14.41 -4.69 2.08
N LEU A 63 -13.75 -5.53 2.87
CA LEU A 63 -13.12 -6.74 2.39
C LEU A 63 -14.16 -7.87 2.38
N VAL A 64 -14.49 -8.35 1.19
CA VAL A 64 -15.42 -9.46 0.98
C VAL A 64 -14.63 -10.75 0.76
N LEU A 65 -14.80 -11.69 1.69
CA LEU A 65 -14.17 -13.01 1.71
C LEU A 65 -15.27 -14.08 1.89
N ILE A 66 -15.31 -14.72 3.07
CA ILE A 66 -16.42 -15.57 3.54
C ILE A 66 -17.60 -14.77 4.10
N GLY A 67 -17.39 -13.47 4.30
CA GLY A 67 -18.34 -12.48 4.79
C GLY A 67 -17.94 -11.12 4.27
N ARG A 68 -18.60 -10.07 4.76
CA ARG A 68 -18.23 -8.67 4.48
C ARG A 68 -17.68 -8.05 5.74
N TYR A 69 -16.51 -7.46 5.64
CA TYR A 69 -15.79 -6.95 6.79
C TYR A 69 -15.32 -5.52 6.52
N PRO A 70 -15.75 -4.54 7.32
CA PRO A 70 -15.34 -3.16 7.16
C PRO A 70 -13.81 -3.04 7.23
N ILE A 71 -13.23 -2.30 6.29
CA ILE A 71 -11.82 -1.94 6.31
C ILE A 71 -11.69 -0.65 7.12
N HIS A 72 -10.80 -0.68 8.10
CA HIS A 72 -10.39 0.49 8.84
C HIS A 72 -9.11 1.03 8.22
N SER A 73 -9.17 2.20 7.57
CA SER A 73 -8.03 2.78 6.88
C SER A 73 -6.90 3.14 7.86
N THR A 74 -5.67 2.98 7.38
CA THR A 74 -4.42 3.31 8.06
C THR A 74 -3.51 4.05 7.06
N PRO A 75 -2.40 4.70 7.50
CA PRO A 75 -1.52 5.40 6.58
C PRO A 75 -0.96 4.52 5.44
N ASP A 76 -0.78 3.22 5.68
CA ASP A 76 -0.12 2.31 4.73
C ASP A 76 -1.09 1.25 4.14
N GLY A 77 -2.40 1.43 4.34
CA GLY A 77 -3.44 0.52 3.85
C GLY A 77 -4.59 0.42 4.85
N GLY A 78 -4.86 -0.74 5.42
CA GLY A 78 -5.93 -0.86 6.41
C GLY A 78 -5.81 -2.05 7.34
N TYR A 79 -6.81 -2.24 8.18
CA TYR A 79 -7.00 -3.50 8.89
C TYR A 79 -8.48 -3.90 8.88
N VAL A 80 -8.70 -5.20 9.08
CA VAL A 80 -10.03 -5.79 9.07
C VAL A 80 -10.16 -6.73 10.26
N ASP A 81 -11.26 -6.61 10.99
CA ASP A 81 -11.61 -7.55 12.06
C ASP A 81 -12.57 -8.62 11.49
N LEU A 82 -12.03 -9.82 11.19
CA LEU A 82 -12.77 -10.89 10.49
C LEU A 82 -13.75 -11.62 11.41
N PHE A 83 -13.46 -11.66 12.71
CA PHE A 83 -14.32 -12.13 13.78
C PHE A 83 -13.76 -11.63 15.12
N PRO A 84 -14.52 -11.68 16.24
CA PRO A 84 -14.06 -11.12 17.51
C PRO A 84 -12.66 -11.63 17.90
N GLY A 85 -11.74 -10.68 18.10
CA GLY A 85 -10.35 -10.97 18.45
C GLY A 85 -9.44 -11.34 17.27
N HIS A 86 -9.95 -11.51 16.05
CA HIS A 86 -9.15 -11.83 14.86
C HIS A 86 -9.03 -10.65 13.90
N ARG A 87 -7.84 -10.04 13.88
CA ARG A 87 -7.51 -8.88 13.05
C ARG A 87 -6.49 -9.27 11.99
N VAL A 88 -6.73 -8.84 10.75
CA VAL A 88 -5.71 -8.90 9.70
C VAL A 88 -5.32 -7.48 9.29
N VAL A 89 -4.02 -7.24 9.12
CA VAL A 89 -3.47 -5.96 8.67
C VAL A 89 -3.15 -6.07 7.18
N LEU A 90 -3.53 -5.05 6.43
CA LEU A 90 -3.36 -4.93 4.99
C LEU A 90 -2.38 -3.79 4.73
N ILE A 91 -1.09 -4.11 4.63
CA ILE A 91 -0.04 -3.13 4.32
C ILE A 91 0.21 -3.20 2.82
N SER A 92 0.14 -2.06 2.12
CA SER A 92 0.35 -2.02 0.68
C SER A 92 1.75 -2.54 0.31
N ASP A 93 1.81 -3.35 -0.75
CA ASP A 93 3.08 -3.79 -1.33
C ASP A 93 3.62 -2.83 -2.41
N GLY A 94 2.92 -1.73 -2.69
CA GLY A 94 3.25 -0.76 -3.74
C GLY A 94 2.93 -1.21 -5.18
N HIS A 95 2.36 -2.39 -5.36
CA HIS A 95 2.05 -3.02 -6.66
C HIS A 95 0.55 -3.37 -6.78
N GLY A 96 -0.29 -2.71 -6.00
CA GLY A 96 -1.74 -2.93 -5.92
C GLY A 96 -2.14 -4.05 -4.96
N GLY A 97 -1.18 -4.81 -4.45
CA GLY A 97 -1.41 -5.87 -3.47
C GLY A 97 -1.22 -5.40 -2.03
N TYR A 98 -1.53 -6.30 -1.11
CA TYR A 98 -1.41 -6.06 0.33
C TYR A 98 -0.83 -7.28 1.02
N THR A 99 -0.01 -7.05 2.04
CA THR A 99 0.54 -8.10 2.90
C THR A 99 0.54 -7.62 4.34
N GLY A 100 0.37 -8.52 5.30
CA GLY A 100 0.50 -8.12 6.70
C GLY A 100 0.14 -9.21 7.70
N PRO A 101 0.43 -8.96 8.98
CA PRO A 101 0.19 -9.91 10.06
C PRO A 101 -1.30 -10.15 10.31
N ALA A 102 -1.60 -11.37 10.76
CA ALA A 102 -2.89 -11.77 11.31
C ALA A 102 -2.72 -12.00 12.82
N TYR A 103 -3.60 -11.40 13.61
CA TYR A 103 -3.58 -11.45 15.07
C TYR A 103 -4.82 -12.15 15.61
N MET A 104 -4.65 -12.96 16.65
CA MET A 104 -5.72 -13.50 17.48
C MET A 104 -5.53 -13.06 18.93
N GLY A 105 -6.45 -12.27 19.48
CA GLY A 105 -6.35 -11.75 20.84
C GLY A 105 -5.10 -10.88 21.07
N GLY A 106 -4.61 -10.21 20.03
CA GLY A 106 -3.37 -9.40 20.07
C GLY A 106 -2.08 -10.20 19.88
N VAL A 107 -2.14 -11.52 19.73
CA VAL A 107 -0.98 -12.37 19.43
C VAL A 107 -0.90 -12.62 17.92
N GLU A 108 0.27 -12.44 17.32
CA GLU A 108 0.48 -12.77 15.91
C GLU A 108 0.38 -14.29 15.71
N VAL A 109 -0.52 -14.72 14.82
CA VAL A 109 -0.79 -16.15 14.54
C VAL A 109 -0.52 -16.53 13.10
N GLY A 110 -0.23 -15.55 12.24
CA GLY A 110 0.00 -15.77 10.83
C GLY A 110 0.08 -14.48 10.05
N ALA A 111 -0.15 -14.59 8.74
CA ALA A 111 -0.18 -13.45 7.83
C ALA A 111 -1.26 -13.62 6.76
N ILE A 112 -1.61 -12.52 6.11
CA ILE A 112 -2.46 -12.50 4.93
C ILE A 112 -1.72 -11.83 3.77
N THR A 113 -1.99 -12.29 2.55
CA THR A 113 -1.60 -11.62 1.31
C THR A 113 -2.82 -11.46 0.44
N LEU A 114 -3.06 -10.26 -0.09
CA LEU A 114 -4.02 -9.98 -1.14
C LEU A 114 -3.25 -9.70 -2.42
N THR A 115 -3.33 -10.61 -3.38
CA THR A 115 -2.71 -10.46 -4.70
C THR A 115 -3.77 -10.02 -5.70
N PRO A 116 -3.60 -8.91 -6.43
CA PRO A 116 -4.57 -8.48 -7.43
C PRO A 116 -4.85 -9.56 -8.47
N GLN A 117 -6.11 -9.76 -8.82
CA GLN A 117 -6.51 -10.59 -9.95
C GLN A 117 -6.57 -9.70 -11.20
N ARG A 118 -5.90 -10.12 -12.29
CA ARG A 118 -5.92 -9.43 -13.58
C ARG A 118 -7.00 -9.97 -14.48
#